data_AF-A0A7X1GC53-F1
#
_entry.id   AF-A0A7X1GC53-F1
#
_cell.length_a   1.000
_cell.length_b   1.000
_cell.length_c   1.000
_cell.angle_alpha   90.00
_cell.angle_beta   90.00
_cell.angle_gamma   90.00
#
_symmetry.space_group_name_H-M   'P 1'
#
loop_
_entity.id
_entity.type
_entity.pdbx_description
1 polymer ?
#
loop_
_entity_poly.entity_id
_entity_poly.type
_entity_poly.pdbx_seq_one_letter_code
_entity_poly.pdbx_strand_id
1 'polypeptide(L)'
;MKIDKVLLLVGLSLYFGSASAGTVTIKSPPEGLTLLTTSGVVKHGDKDLVLTSQTQVEVNISPQIEVDGTPHIIGMASVDHRPNTTTQLHSNDTLCRSSESTQGYSVTIELVGYQSVTCRNGEFKSNKQLVADGSANVVVTYDKLPKSD
;
A
#
# COMPACT_ATOMS: atom_id res chain seq x y z
N MET A 1 -18.37 36.33 -51.04
CA MET A 1 -17.05 35.69 -50.92
C MET A 1 -16.80 35.42 -49.45
N LYS A 2 -16.51 34.16 -49.11
CA LYS A 2 -16.35 33.65 -47.74
C LYS A 2 -14.92 33.93 -47.26
N ILE A 3 -14.78 34.42 -46.04
CA ILE A 3 -13.57 34.35 -45.20
C ILE A 3 -14.13 33.83 -43.88
N ASP A 4 -14.32 32.53 -43.68
CA ASP A 4 -13.34 31.44 -43.48
C ASP A 4 -12.35 31.70 -42.33
N LYS A 5 -12.70 31.07 -41.20
CA LYS A 5 -11.86 30.65 -40.07
C LYS A 5 -11.41 31.74 -39.08
N VAL A 6 -12.28 31.99 -38.11
CA VAL A 6 -11.90 32.54 -36.80
C VAL A 6 -11.17 31.44 -36.02
N LEU A 7 -9.85 31.59 -35.84
CA LEU A 7 -9.04 30.72 -34.99
C LEU A 7 -9.34 31.04 -33.52
N LEU A 8 -10.12 30.20 -32.86
CA LEU A 8 -10.29 30.19 -31.41
C LEU A 8 -9.08 29.46 -30.79
N LEU A 9 -8.03 30.21 -30.46
CA LEU A 9 -6.98 29.75 -29.56
C LEU A 9 -7.54 29.78 -28.13
N VAL A 10 -8.34 28.75 -27.80
CA VAL A 10 -8.65 28.42 -26.42
C VAL A 10 -7.36 27.89 -25.81
N GLY A 11 -6.70 28.73 -25.01
CA GLY A 11 -5.55 28.32 -24.23
C GLY A 11 -5.96 27.14 -23.35
N LEU A 12 -5.51 25.94 -23.71
CA LEU A 12 -5.44 24.83 -22.77
C LEU A 12 -4.40 25.21 -21.73
N SER A 13 -4.81 25.95 -20.71
CA SER A 13 -4.07 26.00 -19.45
C SER A 13 -4.03 24.56 -18.94
N LEU A 14 -2.90 23.89 -19.18
CA LEU A 14 -2.55 22.62 -18.56
C LEU A 14 -2.66 22.85 -17.06
N TYR A 15 -3.77 22.40 -16.48
CA TYR A 15 -3.85 22.17 -15.05
C TYR A 15 -2.77 21.14 -14.75
N PHE A 16 -1.58 21.60 -14.36
CA PHE A 16 -0.67 20.83 -13.55
C PHE A 16 -1.34 20.70 -12.17
N GLY A 17 -2.46 19.97 -12.13
CA GLY A 17 -2.99 19.47 -10.89
C GLY A 17 -1.88 18.64 -10.29
N SER A 18 -1.38 19.06 -9.13
CA SER A 18 -0.58 18.20 -8.29
C SER A 18 -1.40 16.93 -8.11
N ALA A 19 -1.02 15.85 -8.77
CA ALA A 19 -1.65 14.56 -8.54
C ALA A 19 -1.46 14.31 -7.04
N SER A 20 -2.57 14.31 -6.29
CA SER A 20 -2.51 13.99 -4.87
C SER A 20 -1.80 12.66 -4.75
N ALA A 21 -0.90 12.53 -3.77
CA ALA A 21 -0.41 11.21 -3.42
C ALA A 21 -1.63 10.30 -3.24
N GLY A 22 -1.54 9.09 -3.76
CA GLY A 22 -2.54 8.08 -3.50
C GLY A 22 -2.72 7.86 -1.98
N THR A 23 -3.72 7.07 -1.63
CA THR A 23 -3.99 6.68 -0.26
C THR A 23 -3.25 5.40 0.06
N VAL A 24 -2.71 5.27 1.27
CA VAL A 24 -2.32 3.97 1.83
C VAL A 24 -3.45 3.49 2.74
N THR A 25 -4.04 2.34 2.41
CA THR A 25 -5.11 1.72 3.19
C THR A 25 -4.61 0.42 3.78
N ILE A 26 -4.61 0.30 5.10
CA ILE A 26 -4.33 -0.94 5.82
C ILE A 26 -5.67 -1.51 6.28
N LYS A 27 -6.05 -2.66 5.72
CA LYS A 27 -7.31 -3.32 6.04
C LYS A 27 -7.31 -3.85 7.46
N SER A 28 -8.49 -3.85 8.09
CA SER A 28 -8.68 -4.55 9.37
C SER A 28 -8.24 -6.03 9.22
N PRO A 29 -7.41 -6.55 10.14
CA PRO A 29 -6.91 -7.91 10.05
C PRO A 29 -7.99 -8.96 10.37
N PRO A 30 -7.76 -10.23 10.01
CA PRO A 30 -8.58 -11.35 10.46
C PRO A 30 -8.46 -11.58 11.96
N GLU A 31 -9.43 -12.31 12.53
CA GLU A 31 -9.43 -12.67 13.94
C GLU A 31 -8.15 -13.42 14.36
N GLY A 32 -7.63 -13.05 15.52
CA GLY A 32 -6.39 -13.60 16.08
C GLY A 32 -5.12 -12.88 15.63
N LEU A 33 -5.24 -11.86 14.77
CA LEU A 33 -4.13 -11.05 14.30
C LEU A 33 -4.31 -9.58 14.73
N THR A 34 -3.25 -9.00 15.31
CA THR A 34 -3.15 -7.57 15.60
C THR A 34 -2.06 -6.97 14.73
N LEU A 35 -2.32 -5.83 14.10
CA LEU A 35 -1.32 -5.12 13.31
C LEU A 35 -0.76 -3.97 14.14
N LEU A 36 0.53 -4.06 14.50
CA LEU A 36 1.26 -2.93 15.07
C LEU A 36 1.81 -2.10 13.92
N THR A 37 1.35 -0.87 13.76
CA THR A 37 1.83 0.03 12.71
C THR A 37 2.55 1.23 13.31
N THR A 38 3.42 1.89 12.55
CA THR A 38 4.00 3.18 12.97
C THR A 38 2.96 4.30 13.11
N SER A 39 1.73 4.08 12.65
CA SER A 39 0.62 5.04 12.71
C SER A 39 -0.48 4.65 13.71
N GLY A 40 -0.31 3.55 14.46
CA GLY A 40 -1.30 3.05 15.42
C GLY A 40 -1.44 1.53 15.40
N VAL A 41 -2.36 1.02 16.20
CA VAL A 41 -2.69 -0.42 16.28
C VAL A 41 -4.01 -0.68 15.59
N VAL A 42 -4.08 -1.70 14.74
CA VAL A 42 -5.32 -2.12 14.05
C VAL A 42 -5.64 -3.56 14.46
N LYS A 43 -6.86 -3.79 14.92
CA LYS A 43 -7.37 -5.10 15.35
C LYS A 43 -8.55 -5.54 14.48
N HIS A 44 -8.89 -6.81 14.60
CA HIS A 44 -10.05 -7.36 13.94
C HIS A 44 -11.34 -6.61 14.33
N GLY A 45 -12.13 -6.23 13.34
CA GLY A 45 -13.39 -5.49 13.53
C GLY A 45 -13.22 -3.97 13.61
N ASP A 46 -11.99 -3.46 13.70
CA ASP A 46 -11.71 -2.04 13.55
C ASP A 46 -12.03 -1.57 12.12
N LYS A 47 -12.17 -0.25 11.93
CA LYS A 47 -12.19 0.33 10.58
C LYS A 47 -10.80 0.23 9.95
N ASP A 48 -10.77 0.20 8.63
CA ASP A 48 -9.52 0.32 7.87
C ASP A 48 -8.75 1.58 8.29
N LEU A 49 -7.43 1.44 8.46
CA LEU A 49 -6.55 2.56 8.70
C LEU A 49 -6.18 3.19 7.35
N VAL A 50 -6.69 4.40 7.11
CA VAL A 50 -6.44 5.15 5.88
C VAL A 50 -5.46 6.28 6.18
N LEU A 51 -4.32 6.26 5.48
CA LEU A 51 -3.25 7.24 5.61
C LEU A 51 -3.14 8.04 4.31
N THR A 52 -3.10 9.37 4.44
CA THR A 52 -2.95 10.30 3.33
C THR A 52 -1.94 11.37 3.70
N SER A 53 -1.10 11.75 2.75
CA SER A 53 -0.13 12.83 2.91
C SER A 53 0.08 13.54 1.58
N GLN A 54 0.37 14.84 1.61
CA GLN A 54 0.73 15.58 0.40
C GLN A 54 2.19 15.38 -0.02
N THR A 55 3.01 14.78 0.83
CA THR A 55 4.46 14.67 0.62
C THR A 55 4.93 13.21 0.58
N GLN A 56 4.58 12.42 1.58
CA GLN A 56 4.97 11.01 1.71
C GLN A 56 4.13 10.35 2.81
N VAL A 57 3.75 9.09 2.60
CA VAL A 57 3.28 8.17 3.64
C VAL A 57 4.33 7.08 3.78
N GLU A 58 4.92 6.96 4.96
CA GLU A 58 5.83 5.86 5.31
C GLU A 58 5.24 5.09 6.49
N VAL A 59 4.96 3.80 6.29
CA VAL A 59 4.38 2.96 7.33
C VAL A 59 5.03 1.58 7.35
N ASN A 60 5.45 1.17 8.55
CA ASN A 60 5.88 -0.20 8.83
C ASN A 60 4.77 -0.91 9.61
N ILE A 61 4.52 -2.17 9.28
CA ILE A 61 3.42 -2.99 9.82
C ILE A 61 4.02 -4.30 10.32
N SER A 62 3.93 -4.53 11.62
CA SER A 62 4.38 -5.75 12.29
C SER A 62 3.15 -6.57 12.73
N PRO A 63 2.76 -7.61 11.98
CA PRO A 63 1.69 -8.52 12.37
C PRO A 63 2.08 -9.30 13.64
N GLN A 64 1.20 -9.27 14.64
CA GLN A 64 1.35 -9.90 15.94
C GLN A 64 0.20 -10.87 16.20
N ILE A 65 0.53 -12.04 16.73
CA ILE A 65 -0.42 -13.02 17.25
C ILE A 65 -0.12 -13.32 18.72
N GLU A 66 -1.04 -13.98 19.40
CA GLU A 66 -0.85 -14.48 20.76
C GLU A 66 -0.77 -16.01 20.74
N VAL A 67 0.29 -16.56 21.34
CA VAL A 67 0.46 -18.01 21.54
C VAL A 67 0.66 -18.24 23.03
N ASP A 68 -0.22 -19.03 23.65
CA ASP A 68 -0.18 -19.34 25.08
C ASP A 68 -0.04 -18.09 25.97
N GLY A 69 -0.73 -17.01 25.61
CA GLY A 69 -0.69 -15.73 26.33
C GLY A 69 0.52 -14.85 26.02
N THR A 70 1.41 -15.27 25.12
CA THR A 70 2.64 -14.54 24.76
C THR A 70 2.54 -13.93 23.36
N PRO A 71 2.90 -12.65 23.18
CA PRO A 71 2.85 -11.99 21.87
C PRO A 71 4.03 -12.39 20.97
N HIS A 72 3.75 -12.71 19.71
CA HIS A 72 4.75 -13.07 18.70
C HIS A 72 4.56 -12.26 17.41
N ILE A 73 5.64 -11.64 16.92
CA ILE A 73 5.68 -11.01 15.61
C ILE A 73 5.97 -12.07 14.55
N ILE A 74 5.11 -12.15 13.53
CA ILE A 74 5.15 -13.21 12.51
C ILE A 74 5.54 -12.70 11.12
N GLY A 75 6.01 -11.46 11.01
CA GLY A 75 6.43 -10.89 9.75
C GLY A 75 6.56 -9.37 9.82
N MET A 76 6.64 -8.76 8.64
CA MET A 76 6.69 -7.32 8.46
C MET A 76 6.19 -6.94 7.06
N ALA A 77 5.47 -5.83 6.95
CA ALA A 77 5.28 -5.12 5.69
C ALA A 77 5.77 -3.68 5.85
N SER A 78 6.30 -3.11 4.78
CA SER A 78 6.73 -1.72 4.73
C SER A 78 6.18 -1.08 3.47
N VAL A 79 5.69 0.14 3.60
CA VAL A 79 5.15 0.95 2.52
C VAL A 79 5.81 2.32 2.58
N ASP A 80 6.58 2.66 1.54
CA ASP A 80 6.96 4.02 1.22
C ASP A 80 6.15 4.48 -0.01
N HIS A 81 5.17 5.34 0.24
CA HIS A 81 4.25 5.86 -0.77
C HIS A 81 4.41 7.36 -0.92
N ARG A 82 4.60 7.81 -2.16
CA ARG A 82 4.89 9.21 -2.49
C ARG A 82 4.05 9.69 -3.67
N PRO A 83 3.68 10.99 -3.70
CA PRO A 83 3.15 11.60 -4.90
C PRO A 83 4.18 11.55 -6.02
N ASN A 84 3.69 11.64 -7.25
CA ASN A 84 4.53 11.69 -8.45
C ASN A 84 5.40 12.96 -8.42
N THR A 85 6.67 12.81 -8.05
CA THR A 85 7.65 13.90 -8.05
C THR A 85 8.86 13.51 -8.88
N THR A 86 9.43 14.47 -9.62
CA THR A 86 10.50 14.23 -10.60
C THR A 86 11.87 13.92 -9.99
N THR A 87 12.01 13.96 -8.66
CA THR A 87 13.30 13.81 -7.97
C THR A 87 13.60 12.37 -7.55
N GLN A 88 12.69 11.42 -7.78
CA GLN A 88 12.85 10.02 -7.37
C GLN A 88 12.48 9.05 -8.48
N LEU A 89 12.96 7.80 -8.34
CA LEU A 89 12.71 6.74 -9.32
C LEU A 89 11.35 6.07 -9.13
N HIS A 90 10.93 5.86 -7.88
CA HIS A 90 9.69 5.15 -7.55
C HIS A 90 8.71 6.04 -6.78
N SER A 91 7.43 5.95 -7.14
CA SER A 91 6.31 6.55 -6.40
C SER A 91 5.79 5.64 -5.30
N ASN A 92 5.95 4.32 -5.50
CA ASN A 92 5.70 3.29 -4.50
C ASN A 92 6.93 2.41 -4.37
N ASP A 93 7.44 2.24 -3.16
CA ASP A 93 8.39 1.19 -2.81
C ASP A 93 7.83 0.44 -1.60
N THR A 94 7.38 -0.78 -1.83
CA THR A 94 6.75 -1.59 -0.80
C THR A 94 7.43 -2.95 -0.73
N LEU A 95 7.39 -3.55 0.46
CA LEU A 95 7.85 -4.91 0.66
C LEU A 95 7.01 -5.62 1.71
N CYS A 96 6.99 -6.94 1.59
CA CYS A 96 6.51 -7.82 2.64
C CYS A 96 7.54 -8.91 2.91
N ARG A 97 7.59 -9.31 4.18
CA ARG A 97 8.37 -10.44 4.66
C ARG A 97 7.53 -11.24 5.63
N SER A 98 7.38 -12.52 5.34
CA SER A 98 6.77 -13.50 6.24
C SER A 98 7.86 -14.22 7.02
N SER A 99 7.68 -14.50 8.31
CA SER A 99 8.58 -15.48 8.97
C SER A 99 8.30 -16.88 8.41
N GLU A 100 9.27 -17.79 8.47
CA GLU A 100 9.05 -19.20 8.11
C GLU A 100 8.06 -19.88 9.08
N SER A 101 7.96 -19.35 10.30
CA SER A 101 7.03 -19.76 11.33
C SER A 101 5.66 -19.10 11.23
N THR A 102 5.30 -18.48 10.10
CA THR A 102 3.99 -17.81 10.00
C THR A 102 2.89 -18.78 10.34
N GLN A 103 2.18 -18.46 11.42
CA GLN A 103 1.16 -19.32 11.99
C GLN A 103 -0.16 -19.21 11.21
N GLY A 104 -0.09 -19.46 9.90
CA GLY A 104 -1.24 -19.50 9.02
C GLY A 104 -1.79 -18.12 8.62
N TYR A 105 -0.92 -17.16 8.30
CA TYR A 105 -1.34 -15.87 7.73
C TYR A 105 -0.52 -15.50 6.49
N SER A 106 -1.11 -14.72 5.58
CA SER A 106 -0.44 -14.09 4.45
C SER A 106 -0.72 -12.59 4.42
N VAL A 107 0.15 -11.84 3.74
CA VAL A 107 -0.05 -10.41 3.47
C VAL A 107 -0.02 -10.15 1.97
N THR A 108 -0.97 -9.38 1.49
CA THR A 108 -1.05 -8.90 0.12
C THR A 108 -0.88 -7.40 0.11
N ILE A 109 0.04 -6.91 -0.73
CA ILE A 109 0.22 -5.48 -1.01
C ILE A 109 -0.16 -5.24 -2.46
N GLU A 110 -1.27 -4.53 -2.64
CA GLU A 110 -1.78 -4.12 -3.94
C GLU A 110 -1.45 -2.66 -4.20
N LEU A 111 -0.77 -2.40 -5.31
CA LEU A 111 -0.72 -1.10 -5.97
C LEU A 111 -1.91 -1.07 -6.94
N VAL A 112 -2.99 -0.40 -6.55
CA VAL A 112 -4.32 -0.54 -7.17
C VAL A 112 -4.27 -0.21 -8.67
N GLY A 113 -4.66 -1.17 -9.51
CA GLY A 113 -4.64 -1.04 -10.97
C GLY A 113 -3.24 -1.11 -11.60
N TYR A 114 -2.19 -1.40 -10.82
CA TYR A 114 -0.82 -1.56 -11.30
C TYR A 114 -0.30 -2.98 -11.10
N GLN A 115 -0.09 -3.40 -9.85
CA GLN A 115 0.48 -4.70 -9.52
C GLN A 115 0.14 -5.12 -8.08
N SER A 116 -0.04 -6.42 -7.86
CA SER A 116 -0.22 -6.99 -6.52
C SER A 116 0.84 -8.05 -6.23
N VAL A 117 1.32 -8.09 -4.99
CA VAL A 117 2.19 -9.15 -4.47
C VAL A 117 1.64 -9.70 -3.18
N THR A 118 1.73 -11.02 -3.01
CA THR A 118 1.34 -11.70 -1.76
C THR A 118 2.54 -12.43 -1.19
N CYS A 119 2.91 -12.13 0.06
CA CYS A 119 3.88 -12.90 0.82
C CYS A 119 3.18 -13.96 1.68
N ARG A 120 3.71 -15.17 1.61
CA ARG A 120 3.36 -16.35 2.41
C ARG A 120 4.62 -16.89 3.10
N ASN A 121 4.48 -17.80 4.05
CA ASN A 121 5.54 -18.60 4.71
C ASN A 121 6.97 -18.42 4.20
N GLY A 122 7.78 -17.66 4.95
CA GLY A 122 9.19 -17.42 4.64
C GLY A 122 9.48 -16.54 3.42
N GLU A 123 8.47 -16.14 2.65
CA GLU A 123 8.67 -15.32 1.46
C GLU A 123 9.06 -13.88 1.81
N PHE A 124 9.88 -13.32 0.93
CA PHE A 124 10.17 -11.90 0.84
C PHE A 124 9.84 -11.43 -0.56
N LYS A 125 8.99 -10.41 -0.69
CA LYS A 125 8.65 -9.79 -1.97
C LYS A 125 8.70 -8.28 -1.85
N SER A 126 9.08 -7.63 -2.94
CA SER A 126 8.94 -6.19 -3.11
C SER A 126 7.98 -5.89 -4.25
N ASN A 127 7.28 -4.76 -4.16
CA ASN A 127 6.38 -4.27 -5.19
C ASN A 127 6.64 -2.77 -5.34
N LYS A 128 7.12 -2.39 -6.52
CA LYS A 128 7.62 -1.04 -6.83
C LYS A 128 6.89 -0.49 -8.03
N GLN A 129 6.59 0.80 -8.02
CA GLN A 129 6.03 1.51 -9.17
C GLN A 129 6.95 2.66 -9.55
N LEU A 130 7.34 2.72 -10.82
CA LEU A 130 8.11 3.83 -11.36
C LEU A 130 7.26 5.11 -11.36
N VAL A 131 7.88 6.24 -11.08
CA VAL A 131 7.23 7.57 -11.12
C VAL A 131 6.60 7.85 -12.51
N ALA A 132 7.23 7.35 -13.58
CA ALA A 132 6.72 7.48 -14.94
C ALA A 132 5.35 6.80 -15.16
N ASP A 133 5.02 5.80 -14.35
CA ASP A 133 3.76 5.04 -14.42
C ASP A 133 2.68 5.63 -13.49
N GLY A 134 2.96 6.76 -12.84
CA GLY A 134 2.06 7.40 -11.88
C GLY A 134 2.32 6.99 -10.42
N SER A 135 1.32 7.18 -9.57
CA SER A 135 1.35 6.82 -8.14
C SER A 135 0.02 6.18 -7.77
N ALA A 136 -0.01 4.85 -7.77
CA ALA A 136 -1.19 4.08 -7.41
C ALA A 136 -1.43 4.13 -5.90
N ASN A 137 -2.70 4.05 -5.51
CA ASN A 137 -3.08 3.80 -4.12
C ASN A 137 -2.50 2.45 -3.67
N VAL A 138 -2.12 2.37 -2.39
CA VAL A 138 -1.61 1.14 -1.79
C VAL A 138 -2.68 0.55 -0.89
N VAL A 139 -2.98 -0.74 -1.05
CA VAL A 139 -3.84 -1.49 -0.14
C VAL A 139 -3.05 -2.65 0.44
N VAL A 140 -2.98 -2.70 1.77
CA VAL A 140 -2.37 -3.80 2.52
C VAL A 140 -3.46 -4.62 3.19
N THR A 141 -3.53 -5.91 2.84
CA THR A 141 -4.52 -6.85 3.34
C THR A 141 -3.82 -8.05 3.97
N TYR A 142 -4.27 -8.46 5.14
CA TYR A 142 -3.84 -9.69 5.78
C TYR A 142 -4.96 -10.72 5.70
N ASP A 143 -4.61 -11.97 5.39
CA ASP A 143 -5.56 -13.08 5.27
C ASP A 143 -5.10 -14.24 6.14
N LYS A 144 -6.06 -14.97 6.70
CA LYS A 144 -5.80 -16.25 7.37
C LYS A 144 -5.67 -17.34 6.32
N LEU A 145 -4.55 -18.04 6.32
CA LEU A 145 -4.34 -19.19 5.44
C LEU A 145 -5.15 -20.39 5.95
N PRO A 146 -5.62 -21.27 5.03
CA PRO A 146 -6.19 -22.53 5.43
C PRO A 146 -5.18 -23.30 6.27
N LYS A 147 -5.66 -24.03 7.30
CA LYS A 147 -4.80 -25.00 7.98
C LYS A 147 -4.39 -26.04 6.95
N SER A 148 -3.08 -26.24 6.77
CA SER A 148 -2.57 -27.43 6.11
C SER A 148 -2.91 -28.62 7.00
N ASP A 149 -3.66 -29.58 6.48
CA ASP A 149 -3.90 -30.87 7.13
C ASP A 149 -2.60 -31.67 7.30
#